data_AF-A0A976PTC0-F1
#
_entry.id   AF-A0A976PTC0-F1
#
_cell.length_a   1.000
_cell.length_b   1.000
_cell.length_c   1.000
_cell.angle_alpha   90.00
_cell.angle_beta   90.00
_cell.angle_gamma   90.00
#
_symmetry.space_group_name_H-M   'P 1'
#
loop_
_entity.id
_entity.type
_entity.pdbx_description
1 polymer ?
#
loop_
_entity_poly.entity_id
_entity_poly.type
_entity_poly.pdbx_seq_one_letter_code
_entity_poly.pdbx_strand_id
1 'polypeptide(L)' 'AMPVPAAVLRLAFGEMGELLLTGQRAVPKKLLEAGYQFRYPEAEGALRNLLNRA' A
#
# COMPACT_ATOMS: atom_id res chain seq x y z
N ALA A 1 -4.43 15.50 -4.97
CA ALA A 1 -3.27 15.53 -4.05
C ALA A 1 -2.03 15.95 -4.84
N MET A 2 -1.12 16.72 -4.24
CA MET A 2 0.18 17.06 -4.84
C MET A 2 1.17 15.93 -4.57
N PRO A 3 1.89 15.40 -5.58
CA PRO A 3 2.88 14.35 -5.35
C PRO A 3 4.07 14.88 -4.54
N VAL A 4 4.58 14.06 -3.63
CA VAL A 4 5.78 14.40 -2.84
C VAL A 4 7.02 14.09 -3.69
N PRO A 5 7.95 15.04 -3.87
CA PRO A 5 9.17 14.78 -4.63
C PRO A 5 10.08 13.74 -3.98
N ALA A 6 10.75 12.93 -4.80
CA ALA A 6 11.64 11.87 -4.33
C ALA A 6 12.80 12.36 -3.45
N ALA A 7 13.36 13.53 -3.79
CA ALA A 7 14.44 14.14 -3.02
C ALA A 7 14.01 14.44 -1.57
N VAL A 8 12.78 14.88 -1.36
CA VAL A 8 12.24 15.17 -0.01
C VAL A 8 12.16 13.89 0.80
N LEU A 9 11.71 12.79 0.21
CA LEU A 9 11.62 11.49 0.88
C LEU A 9 13.01 10.93 1.24
N ARG A 10 13.99 11.04 0.33
CA ARG A 10 15.38 10.61 0.60
C ARG A 10 16.03 11.42 1.73
N LEU A 11 15.79 12.74 1.78
CA LEU A 11 16.32 13.59 2.85
C LEU A 11 15.65 13.29 4.21
N ALA A 12 14.34 13.06 4.22
CA ALA A 12 13.60 12.82 5.46
C ALA A 12 13.84 11.41 6.04
N PHE A 13 14.00 10.40 5.19
CA PHE A 13 14.04 8.98 5.60
C PHE A 13 15.36 8.26 5.29
N GLY A 14 16.37 8.94 4.73
CA GLY A 14 17.66 8.33 4.38
C GLY A 14 17.51 7.15 3.42
N GLU A 15 18.23 6.06 3.68
CA GLU A 15 18.16 4.82 2.88
C GLU A 15 16.76 4.19 2.86
N MET A 16 15.95 4.38 3.92
CA MET A 16 14.56 3.90 3.94
C MET A 16 13.66 4.66 2.96
N GLY A 17 14.05 5.87 2.54
CA GLY A 17 13.34 6.62 1.51
C GLY A 17 13.26 5.88 0.18
N GLU A 18 14.24 5.04 -0.15
CA GLU A 18 14.24 4.26 -1.38
C GLU A 18 13.16 3.17 -1.39
N LEU A 19 12.82 2.61 -0.22
CA LEU A 19 11.71 1.64 -0.09
C LEU A 19 10.35 2.29 -0.36
N LEU A 20 10.20 3.60 -0.07
CA LEU A 20 8.98 4.35 -0.34
C LEU A 20 8.86 4.78 -1.81
N LEU A 21 10.00 4.95 -2.49
CA LEU A 21 10.08 5.31 -3.90
C LEU A 21 9.93 4.12 -4.84
N THR A 22 10.06 2.92 -4.30
CA THR A 22 9.94 1.67 -5.04
C THR A 22 8.66 0.94 -4.63
N GLY A 23 8.29 -0.07 -5.41
CA GLY A 23 7.10 -0.87 -5.13
C GLY A 23 7.23 -2.26 -5.73
N GLN A 24 6.52 -3.21 -5.14
CA GLN A 24 6.41 -4.57 -5.66
C GLN A 24 4.95 -4.91 -5.95
N ARG A 25 4.72 -5.60 -7.08
CA ARG A 25 3.39 -6.15 -7.39
C ARG A 25 3.23 -7.53 -6.75
N ALA A 26 2.86 -7.55 -5.47
CA ALA A 26 2.64 -8.79 -4.73
C ALA A 26 1.22 -9.34 -4.94
N VAL A 27 1.06 -10.35 -5.82
CA VAL A 27 -0.23 -11.01 -6.04
C VAL A 27 -0.40 -12.20 -5.08
N PRO A 28 -1.46 -12.28 -4.26
CA PRO A 28 -1.62 -13.29 -3.21
C PRO A 28 -2.13 -14.65 -3.73
N LYS A 29 -1.50 -15.21 -4.77
CA LYS A 29 -1.98 -16.43 -5.48
C LYS A 29 -2.27 -17.61 -4.54
N LYS A 30 -1.33 -17.95 -3.65
CA LYS A 30 -1.48 -19.08 -2.72
C LYS A 30 -2.69 -18.95 -1.78
N LEU A 31 -3.01 -17.72 -1.34
CA LEU A 31 -4.17 -17.47 -0.49
C LEU A 31 -5.47 -17.68 -1.25
N LEU A 32 -5.52 -17.18 -2.50
CA LEU A 32 -6.69 -17.34 -3.36
C LEU A 32 -6.91 -18.81 -3.72
N GLU A 33 -5.85 -19.54 -4.04
CA GLU A 33 -5.89 -20.99 -4.32
C GLU A 33 -6.32 -21.81 -3.09
N ALA A 34 -5.96 -21.36 -1.89
CA ALA A 34 -6.40 -21.96 -0.63
C ALA A 34 -7.85 -21.59 -0.25
N GLY A 35 -8.56 -20.81 -1.07
CA GLY A 35 -9.94 -20.39 -0.81
C GLY A 35 -10.08 -19.30 0.25
N TYR A 36 -8.99 -18.60 0.60
CA TYR A 36 -9.06 -17.49 1.56
C TYR A 36 -9.87 -16.33 0.97
N GLN A 37 -10.88 -15.88 1.72
CA GLN A 37 -11.71 -14.75 1.34
C GLN A 37 -11.27 -13.50 2.10
N PHE A 38 -10.77 -12.50 1.37
CA PHE A 38 -10.41 -11.20 1.93
C PHE A 38 -11.67 -10.45 2.35
N ARG A 39 -11.69 -9.97 3.61
CA ARG A 39 -12.76 -9.09 4.11
C ARG A 39 -12.86 -7.79 3.29
N TYR A 40 -11.72 -7.27 2.85
CA TYR A 40 -11.62 -6.12 1.95
C TYR A 40 -10.76 -6.52 0.74
N PRO A 41 -11.36 -6.97 -0.37
CA PRO A 41 -10.60 -7.40 -1.55
C PRO A 41 -9.95 -6.22 -2.29
N GLU A 42 -10.45 -5.00 -2.06
CA GLU A 42 -9.94 -3.77 -2.65
C GLU A 42 -9.48 -2.78 -1.56
N ALA A 43 -8.43 -2.02 -1.88
CA ALA A 43 -7.84 -1.07 -0.96
C ALA A 43 -8.82 0.04 -0.53
N GLU A 44 -9.72 0.48 -1.43
CA GLU A 44 -10.70 1.52 -1.11
C GLU A 44 -11.62 1.10 0.04
N GLY A 45 -12.17 -0.11 0.00
CA GLY A 45 -13.02 -0.63 1.07
C GLY A 45 -12.30 -0.71 2.41
N ALA A 46 -11.04 -1.16 2.40
CA ALA A 46 -10.21 -1.19 3.60
C ALA A 46 -9.94 0.22 4.16
N LEU A 47 -9.63 1.19 3.28
CA LEU A 47 -9.37 2.58 3.68
C LEU A 47 -10.62 3.27 4.23
N ARG A 48 -11.79 3.06 3.61
CA ARG A 48 -13.07 3.57 4.11
C ARG A 48 -13.35 3.07 5.52
N ASN A 49 -13.15 1.77 5.75
CA ASN A 49 -13.28 1.18 7.08
C ASN A 49 -12.28 1.77 8.08
N LEU A 50 -11.00 1.87 7.72
CA LEU A 50 -9.95 2.38 8.62
C LEU A 50 -10.17 3.84 9.01
N LEU A 51 -10.65 4.65 8.06
CA LEU A 51 -10.89 6.09 8.26
C LEU A 51 -12.29 6.40 8.80
N ASN A 52 -13.10 5.38 9.13
CA ASN A 52 -14.51 5.51 9.51
C ASN A 52 -15.31 6.38 8.52
N ARG A 53 -15.01 6.26 7.23
CA ARG A 53 -15.76 6.93 6.15
C ARG A 53 -16.76 5.95 5.58
N ALA A 54 -18.05 6.32 5.61
CA ALA A 54 -19.12 5.58 4.96
C ALA A 54 -18.95 5.56 3.43
#